data_AF-K8E6S0-F1
#
_entry.id   AF-K8E6S0-F1
#
_cell.length_a   1.000
_cell.length_b   1.000
_cell.length_c   1.000
_cell.angle_alpha   90.00
_cell.angle_beta   90.00
_cell.angle_gamma   90.00
#
_symmetry.space_group_name_H-M   'P 1'
#
loop_
_entity.id
_entity.type
_entity.pdbx_description
1 polymer ?
#
loop_
_entity_poly.entity_id
_entity_poly.type
_entity_poly.pdbx_seq_one_letter_code
_entity_poly.pdbx_strand_id
1 'polypeptide(L)' 'MTVNVDKFVQEHQEEIIALVNNSLNRAGDIVAKKVQSGELGATLQDVLPVMLYEILLTNTVATLRLVADMLNNSTGLN' A
#
# COMPACT_ATOMS: atom_id res chain seq x y z
N MET A 1 -20.66 -10.90 -15.08
CA MET A 1 -19.79 -11.29 -13.95
C MET A 1 -19.96 -10.22 -12.90
N THR A 2 -20.42 -10.59 -11.69
CA THR A 2 -20.64 -9.63 -10.60
C THR A 2 -19.65 -9.98 -9.51
N VAL A 3 -18.68 -9.10 -9.28
CA VAL A 3 -17.68 -9.27 -8.24
C VAL A 3 -18.31 -8.90 -6.90
N ASN A 4 -18.33 -9.83 -5.94
CA ASN A 4 -18.79 -9.54 -4.58
C ASN A 4 -17.63 -8.98 -3.75
N VAL A 5 -17.53 -7.65 -3.75
CA VAL A 5 -16.44 -6.91 -3.08
C VAL A 5 -16.45 -7.15 -1.57
N ASP A 6 -17.63 -7.17 -0.93
CA ASP A 6 -17.73 -7.34 0.52
C ASP A 6 -17.21 -8.70 0.96
N LYS A 7 -17.57 -9.76 0.22
CA LYS A 7 -17.06 -11.10 0.46
C LYS A 7 -15.55 -11.19 0.26
N PHE A 8 -15.02 -10.58 -0.81
CA PHE A 8 -13.58 -10.54 -1.06
C PHE A 8 -12.83 -9.81 0.06
N VAL A 9 -13.34 -8.66 0.52
CA VAL A 9 -12.72 -7.92 1.63
C VAL A 9 -12.73 -8.73 2.93
N GLN A 10 -13.81 -9.47 3.22
CA GLN A 10 -13.86 -10.36 4.38
C GLN A 10 -12.86 -11.52 4.27
N GLU A 11 -12.76 -12.15 3.10
CA GLU A 11 -11.86 -13.30 2.88
C GLU A 11 -10.38 -12.90 2.88
N HIS A 12 -10.05 -11.65 2.49
CA HIS A 12 -8.69 -11.14 2.36
C HIS A 12 -8.32 -10.07 3.40
N GLN A 13 -9.09 -9.93 4.49
CA GLN A 13 -8.89 -8.87 5.50
C GLN A 13 -7.47 -8.86 6.08
N GLU A 14 -6.91 -10.02 6.40
CA GLU A 14 -5.55 -10.14 6.94
C GLU A 14 -4.49 -9.71 5.92
N GLU A 15 -4.67 -10.07 4.64
CA GLU A 15 -3.77 -9.68 3.55
C GLU A 15 -3.82 -8.18 3.30
N ILE A 16 -5.00 -7.57 3.39
CA ILE A 16 -5.19 -6.12 3.28
C ILE A 16 -4.44 -5.42 4.43
N ILE A 17 -4.60 -5.89 5.67
CA ILE A 17 -3.88 -5.33 6.83
C ILE A 17 -2.37 -5.48 6.66
N ALA A 18 -1.90 -6.64 6.22
CA ALA A 18 -0.48 -6.87 5.95
C ALA A 18 0.05 -5.93 4.86
N LEU A 19 -0.71 -5.69 3.79
CA LEU A 19 -0.37 -4.75 2.72
C LEU A 19 -0.27 -3.31 3.23
N VAL A 20 -1.19 -2.87 4.07
CA VAL A 20 -1.15 -1.55 4.69
C VAL A 20 0.09 -1.40 5.58
N ASN A 21 0.36 -2.38 6.44
CA ASN A 21 1.52 -2.36 7.32
C ASN A 21 2.85 -2.34 6.53
N ASN A 22 2.96 -3.16 5.49
CA ASN A 22 4.13 -3.16 4.60
C ASN A 22 4.29 -1.80 3.88
N SER A 23 3.17 -1.18 3.49
CA SER A 23 3.18 0.15 2.86
C SER A 23 3.71 1.22 3.79
N LEU A 24 3.25 1.23 5.04
CA LEU A 24 3.68 2.17 6.08
C LEU A 24 5.17 1.99 6.42
N ASN A 25 5.61 0.74 6.61
CA ASN A 25 7.01 0.44 6.91
C ASN A 25 7.93 0.89 5.77
N ARG A 26 7.58 0.56 4.52
CA ARG A 26 8.35 0.97 3.35
C ARG A 26 8.43 2.48 3.19
N ALA A 27 7.31 3.19 3.39
CA ALA A 27 7.29 4.65 3.37
C ALA A 27 8.21 5.23 4.46
N GLY A 28 8.17 4.66 5.67
CA GLY A 28 9.06 5.02 6.76
C GLY A 28 10.54 4.83 6.41
N ASP A 29 10.91 3.68 5.83
CA ASP A 29 12.29 3.39 5.42
C ASP A 29 12.81 4.35 4.35
N ILE A 30 11.98 4.72 3.37
CA ILE A 30 12.34 5.66 2.31
C ILE A 30 12.60 7.05 2.90
N VAL A 31 11.67 7.53 3.73
CA VAL A 31 11.80 8.82 4.42
C VAL A 31 13.05 8.83 5.30
N ALA A 32 13.27 7.78 6.10
CA ALA A 32 14.42 7.68 6.99
C ALA A 32 15.75 7.77 6.21
N LYS A 33 15.84 7.10 5.05
CA LYS A 33 17.02 7.17 4.18
C LYS A 33 17.25 8.59 3.63
N LYS A 34 16.20 9.27 3.19
CA LYS A 34 16.28 10.66 2.69
C LYS A 34 16.70 11.66 3.78
N VAL A 35 16.25 11.45 5.01
CA VAL A 35 16.71 12.25 6.16
C VAL A 35 18.18 11.97 6.46
N GLN A 36 18.60 10.69 6.45
CA GLN A 36 19.99 10.30 6.69
C GLN A 36 20.96 10.80 5.60
N SER A 37 20.52 10.90 4.34
CA SER A 37 21.33 11.46 3.26
C SER A 37 21.38 12.99 3.25
N GLY A 38 20.56 13.65 4.07
CA GLY A 38 20.40 15.11 4.09
C GLY A 38 19.55 15.67 2.95
N GLU A 39 18.94 14.81 2.13
CA GLU A 39 18.00 15.21 1.07
C GLU A 39 16.67 15.74 1.62
N LEU A 40 16.32 15.36 2.85
CA LEU A 40 15.11 15.77 3.54
C LEU A 40 15.43 16.27 4.94
N GLY A 41 14.81 17.38 5.34
CA GLY A 41 14.91 17.86 6.72
C GLY A 41 14.28 16.88 7.71
N ALA A 42 14.75 16.89 8.96
CA ALA A 42 14.25 16.00 10.01
C ALA A 42 12.98 16.55 10.71
N THR A 43 12.44 17.67 10.25
CA THR A 43 11.22 18.23 10.85
C THR A 43 9.99 17.49 10.33
N LEU A 44 8.92 17.49 11.12
CA LEU A 44 7.65 16.92 10.68
C LEU A 44 7.11 17.58 9.42
N GLN A 45 7.38 18.89 9.23
CA GLN A 45 6.92 19.65 8.07
C GLN A 45 7.61 19.19 6.77
N ASP A 46 8.87 18.78 6.87
CA ASP A 46 9.63 18.22 5.75
C ASP A 46 9.22 16.76 5.48
N VAL A 47 9.08 15.98 6.55
CA VAL A 47 8.85 14.53 6.49
C VAL A 47 7.43 14.16 6.06
N LEU A 48 6.42 14.83 6.62
CA LEU A 48 5.03 14.43 6.49
C LEU A 48 4.52 14.39 5.03
N PRO A 49 4.80 15.39 4.16
CA PRO A 49 4.37 15.35 2.77
C PRO A 49 4.95 14.16 2.01
N VAL A 50 6.24 13.86 2.22
CA VAL A 50 6.93 12.73 1.57
C VAL A 50 6.36 11.40 2.08
N MET A 51 6.15 11.29 3.39
CA MET A 51 5.56 10.09 4.00
C MET A 51 4.16 9.82 3.45
N LEU A 52 3.30 10.84 3.37
CA LEU A 52 1.95 10.71 2.81
C LEU A 52 1.98 10.31 1.33
N TYR A 53 2.90 10.88 0.54
CA TYR A 53 3.08 10.51 -0.86
C TYR A 53 3.48 9.04 -1.03
N GLU A 54 4.47 8.57 -0.26
CA GLU A 54 4.94 7.18 -0.32
C GLU A 54 3.87 6.19 0.16
N ILE A 55 3.09 6.55 1.19
CA ILE A 55 1.94 5.75 1.65
C ILE A 55 0.88 5.66 0.55
N LEU A 56 0.51 6.78 -0.07
CA LEU A 56 -0.50 6.81 -1.13
C LEU A 56 -0.07 5.96 -2.32
N LEU A 57 1.19 6.10 -2.76
CA LEU A 57 1.74 5.35 -3.88
C LEU A 57 1.78 3.85 -3.58
N THR A 58 2.28 3.46 -2.41
CA THR A 58 2.40 2.05 -2.03
C THR A 58 1.02 1.40 -1.83
N ASN A 59 0.08 2.11 -1.19
CA ASN A 59 -1.30 1.65 -1.04
C ASN A 59 -2.02 1.51 -2.39
N THR A 60 -1.79 2.43 -3.33
CA THR A 60 -2.37 2.35 -4.68
C THR A 60 -1.89 1.10 -5.40
N VAL A 61 -0.58 0.82 -5.40
CA VAL A 61 -0.03 -0.39 -6.05
C VAL A 61 -0.53 -1.67 -5.36
N ALA A 62 -0.58 -1.68 -4.04
CA ALA A 62 -1.10 -2.79 -3.25
C ALA A 62 -2.56 -3.10 -3.60
N THR A 63 -3.41 -2.07 -3.61
CA THR A 63 -4.84 -2.18 -3.94
C THR A 63 -5.03 -2.66 -5.38
N LEU A 64 -4.27 -2.14 -6.35
CA LEU A 64 -4.34 -2.59 -7.74
C LEU A 64 -3.99 -4.08 -7.89
N ARG A 65 -3.03 -4.60 -7.11
CA ARG A 65 -2.69 -6.04 -7.10
C ARG A 65 -3.83 -6.88 -6.55
N LEU A 66 -4.39 -6.50 -5.39
CA LEU A 66 -5.54 -7.18 -4.82
C LEU A 66 -6.74 -7.20 -5.78
N VAL A 67 -7.00 -6.08 -6.46
CA VAL A 67 -8.06 -6.01 -7.48
C VAL A 67 -7.74 -6.91 -8.68
N ALA A 68 -6.49 -6.97 -9.13
CA ALA A 68 -6.08 -7.88 -10.20
C ALA A 68 -6.29 -9.35 -9.79
N ASP A 69 -5.91 -9.71 -8.55
CA ASP A 69 -6.10 -11.07 -8.01
C ASP A 69 -7.58 -11.43 -7.91
N MET A 70 -8.41 -10.48 -7.46
CA MET A 70 -9.88 -10.62 -7.45
C MET A 70 -10.45 -10.89 -8.85
N LEU A 71 -9.97 -10.19 -9.88
CA LEU A 71 -10.38 -10.38 -11.28
C LEU A 71 -9.88 -11.71 -11.87
N ASN A 72 -8.68 -12.14 -11.54
CA ASN A 72 -8.12 -13.41 -11.99
C ASN A 72 -8.86 -14.61 -11.35
N ASN A 73 -9.13 -14.54 -10.04
CA ASN A 73 -9.85 -15.60 -9.33
C ASN A 73 -11.32 -15.69 -9.77
N SER A 74 -11.94 -14.57 -10.17
CA SER A 74 -13.32 -14.55 -10.66
C SER A 74 -13.48 -15.04 -12.11
N THR A 75 -12.40 -15.04 -12.90
CA THR A 75 -12.43 -15.51 -14.30
C THR A 75 -12.16 -17.01 -14.47
N GLY A 76 -11.78 -17.72 -13.40
CA GLY A 76 -11.57 -19.18 -13.44
C GLY A 76 -10.45 -19.61 -14.39
N LEU A 77 -9.55 -18.71 -14.77
CA LEU A 77 -8.33 -19.01 -15.51
C LEU A 77 -7.26 -19.52 -14.53
N ASN A 78 -7.44 -20.77 -14.09
CA ASN A 78 -6.38 -21.65 -13.62
C ASN A 78 -6.35 -22.88 -14.51
#